data_AF-A0A8T2R7C4-F1
#
_entry.id   AF-A0A8T2R7C4-F1
#
_cell.length_a   1.000
_cell.length_b   1.000
_cell.length_c   1.000
_cell.angle_alpha   90.00
_cell.angle_beta   90.00
_cell.angle_gamma   90.00
#
_symmetry.space_group_name_H-M   'P 1'
#
loop_
_entity.id
_entity.type
_entity.pdbx_description
1 polymer ?
#
loop_
_entity_poly.entity_id
_entity_poly.type
_entity_poly.pdbx_seq_one_letter_code
_entity_poly.pdbx_strand_id
1 'polypeptide(L)'
;MERSLPPGTVQLNKKVAKVLWNSVYPSLKSPVAIYCEDGCVVEADHVIITVSLGILKSVTTPISTMPLDVCRSVDELNVSLHKKQDLSQLFEPSLPHWKLESISRLGFGLVNKLFLLVDPSVEERFKACIELIHRRGKASSGSSVPWWMRKTFSFEPIYEGSRVILCWLAGSEALQMETLTDEEVLNGVVETMASFGMHHGLGDIRTDDEEKHCLRKLFRGILRSKWGTNPLCRGSYTYVATGASGADIDALAEPLPRKPQSYLFLQSDFCVEELPPISRTSSTSIVSTLSLGSSSYASSSSSEQEVEDLEAFGDADSEERPLQLLFAGEATHRQLYTTTHGAFLSGVREADRLLRHHKFCV
;
A
#
# COMPACT_ATOMS: atom_id res chain seq x y z
N MET A 1 26.72 10.21 -18.82
CA MET A 1 26.08 9.56 -19.98
C MET A 1 24.76 9.03 -19.46
N GLU A 2 23.64 9.71 -19.72
CA GLU A 2 22.32 9.15 -19.40
C GLU A 2 22.16 7.87 -20.22
N ARG A 3 22.20 6.73 -19.55
CA ARG A 3 21.92 5.45 -20.19
C ARG A 3 20.41 5.41 -20.44
N SER A 4 19.97 5.89 -21.59
CA SER A 4 18.60 5.68 -22.04
C SER A 4 18.35 4.19 -22.18
N LEU A 5 17.25 3.68 -21.60
CA LEU A 5 16.85 2.30 -21.81
C LEU A 5 16.61 2.05 -23.31
N PRO A 6 16.94 0.85 -23.82
CA PRO A 6 16.63 0.49 -25.21
C PRO A 6 15.15 0.74 -25.54
N PRO A 7 14.82 1.13 -26.80
CA PRO A 7 13.44 1.24 -27.22
C PRO A 7 12.68 -0.06 -27.00
N GLY A 8 11.44 0.04 -26.50
CA GLY A 8 10.59 -1.12 -26.20
C GLY A 8 10.84 -1.78 -24.84
N THR A 9 11.84 -1.33 -24.06
CA THR A 9 12.05 -1.85 -22.69
C THR A 9 10.89 -1.51 -21.74
N VAL A 10 10.29 -0.33 -21.89
CA VAL A 10 9.10 0.08 -21.11
C VAL A 10 7.89 0.14 -22.05
N GLN A 11 6.90 -0.72 -21.80
CA GLN A 11 5.66 -0.77 -22.57
C GLN A 11 4.50 -0.24 -21.72
N LEU A 12 4.06 0.98 -22.02
CA LEU A 12 2.90 1.60 -21.37
C LEU A 12 1.59 1.07 -21.98
N ASN A 13 0.48 1.23 -21.26
CA ASN A 13 -0.85 0.73 -21.67
C ASN A 13 -0.89 -0.79 -21.95
N LYS A 14 0.06 -1.53 -21.38
CA LYS A 14 0.20 -2.98 -21.54
C LYS A 14 -0.27 -3.68 -20.27
N LYS A 15 -1.59 -3.84 -20.12
CA LYS A 15 -2.16 -4.46 -18.92
C LYS A 15 -1.97 -5.97 -18.96
N VAL A 16 -1.29 -6.50 -17.94
CA VAL A 16 -1.14 -7.95 -17.74
C VAL A 16 -2.48 -8.52 -17.29
N ALA A 17 -2.94 -9.54 -18.00
CA ALA A 17 -4.15 -10.29 -17.71
C ALA A 17 -3.83 -11.57 -16.91
N LYS A 18 -2.76 -12.27 -17.26
CA LYS A 18 -2.41 -13.57 -16.67
C LYS A 18 -0.90 -13.83 -16.74
N VAL A 19 -0.36 -14.41 -15.68
CA VAL A 19 1.03 -14.89 -15.56
C VAL A 19 0.97 -16.40 -15.44
N LEU A 20 1.33 -17.07 -16.53
CA LEU A 20 1.50 -18.50 -16.57
C LEU A 20 2.92 -18.84 -16.16
N TRP A 21 3.09 -19.58 -15.08
CA TRP A 21 4.36 -20.03 -14.55
C TRP A 21 4.27 -21.52 -14.23
N ASN A 22 5.39 -22.16 -13.94
CA ASN A 22 5.44 -23.56 -13.51
C ASN A 22 4.75 -24.55 -14.48
N SER A 23 4.60 -24.14 -15.74
CA SER A 23 3.81 -24.86 -16.73
C SER A 23 4.70 -25.76 -17.59
N VAL A 24 4.17 -26.94 -17.92
CA VAL A 24 4.82 -27.95 -18.76
C VAL A 24 4.16 -27.97 -20.16
N TYR A 25 3.69 -26.82 -20.66
CA TYR A 25 3.12 -26.78 -22.01
C TYR A 25 4.22 -26.98 -23.05
N PRO A 26 4.11 -28.00 -23.93
CA PRO A 26 5.12 -28.27 -24.97
C PRO A 26 5.30 -27.12 -25.96
N SER A 27 4.36 -26.18 -26.03
CA SER A 27 4.35 -25.05 -26.95
C SER A 27 5.14 -23.83 -26.48
N LEU A 28 5.50 -23.75 -25.20
CA LEU A 28 6.23 -22.61 -24.65
C LEU A 28 7.74 -22.83 -24.78
N LYS A 29 8.48 -21.78 -25.16
CA LYS A 29 9.95 -21.80 -25.23
C LYS A 29 10.59 -21.44 -23.90
N SER A 30 9.87 -20.72 -23.04
CA SER A 30 10.33 -20.26 -21.73
C SER A 30 9.42 -20.75 -20.60
N PRO A 31 9.93 -20.89 -19.36
CA PRO A 31 9.17 -21.41 -18.22
C PRO A 31 8.04 -20.48 -17.74
N VAL A 32 8.04 -19.20 -18.15
CA VAL A 32 7.01 -18.21 -17.81
C VAL A 32 6.46 -17.54 -19.06
N ALA A 33 5.15 -17.32 -19.11
CA ALA A 33 4.47 -16.57 -20.16
C ALA A 33 3.49 -15.55 -19.55
N ILE A 34 3.53 -14.32 -20.06
CA ILE A 34 2.73 -13.19 -19.61
C ILE A 34 1.72 -12.86 -20.71
N TYR A 35 0.44 -13.08 -20.42
CA TYR A 35 -0.66 -12.73 -21.31
C TYR A 35 -1.16 -11.34 -20.97
N CYS A 36 -1.25 -10.48 -21.97
CA CYS A 36 -1.77 -9.12 -21.85
C CYS A 36 -3.22 -9.05 -22.35
N GLU A 37 -3.98 -8.05 -21.89
CA GLU A 37 -5.39 -7.87 -22.30
C GLU A 37 -5.56 -7.57 -23.79
N ASP A 38 -4.51 -7.09 -24.46
CA ASP A 38 -4.48 -6.85 -25.91
C ASP A 38 -4.19 -8.12 -26.74
N GLY A 39 -4.11 -9.29 -26.09
CA GLY A 39 -3.83 -10.57 -26.72
C GLY A 39 -2.34 -10.85 -26.94
N CYS A 40 -1.44 -9.92 -26.58
CA CYS A 40 -0.01 -10.13 -26.66
C CYS A 40 0.48 -11.11 -25.60
N VAL A 41 1.45 -11.94 -25.98
CA VAL A 41 2.13 -12.89 -25.08
C VAL A 41 3.61 -12.54 -25.03
N VAL A 42 4.15 -12.43 -23.83
CA VAL A 42 5.59 -12.23 -23.58
C VAL A 42 6.10 -13.46 -22.83
N GLU A 43 7.00 -14.21 -23.46
CA GLU A 43 7.69 -15.34 -22.83
C GLU A 43 8.97 -14.84 -22.13
N ALA A 44 9.27 -15.42 -20.96
CA ALA A 44 10.44 -15.05 -20.15
C ALA A 44 10.96 -16.23 -19.31
N ASP A 45 12.27 -16.22 -19.04
CA ASP A 45 12.88 -17.15 -18.08
C ASP A 45 12.50 -16.81 -16.64
N HIS A 46 12.41 -15.51 -16.33
CA HIS A 46 12.09 -14.98 -15.01
C HIS A 46 11.19 -13.75 -15.11
N VAL A 47 10.34 -13.55 -14.10
CA VAL A 47 9.46 -12.38 -13.98
C VAL A 47 9.57 -11.79 -12.58
N ILE A 48 9.87 -10.49 -12.49
CA ILE A 48 9.80 -9.73 -11.25
C ILE A 48 8.42 -9.06 -11.15
N ILE A 49 7.63 -9.47 -10.17
CA ILE A 49 6.30 -8.95 -9.89
C ILE A 49 6.43 -7.75 -8.95
N THR A 50 6.04 -6.57 -9.43
CA THR A 50 5.98 -5.31 -8.65
C THR A 50 4.56 -4.78 -8.51
N VAL A 51 3.56 -5.66 -8.67
CA VAL A 51 2.14 -5.34 -8.54
C VAL A 51 1.85 -4.92 -7.11
N SER A 52 1.02 -3.88 -6.91
CA SER A 52 0.68 -3.42 -5.56
C SER A 52 0.01 -4.51 -4.74
N LEU A 53 0.24 -4.51 -3.43
CA LEU A 53 -0.43 -5.45 -2.53
C LEU A 53 -1.96 -5.31 -2.63
N GLY A 54 -2.48 -4.09 -2.80
CA GLY A 54 -3.91 -3.86 -3.01
C GLY A 54 -4.49 -4.62 -4.22
N ILE A 55 -3.75 -4.69 -5.33
CA ILE A 55 -4.15 -5.49 -6.48
C ILE A 55 -4.10 -6.97 -6.14
N LEU A 56 -3.01 -7.47 -5.56
CA LEU A 56 -2.90 -8.88 -5.15
C LEU A 56 -4.06 -9.29 -4.20
N LYS A 57 -4.42 -8.43 -3.24
CA LYS A 57 -5.53 -8.65 -2.30
C LYS A 57 -6.91 -8.59 -2.95
N SER A 58 -7.15 -7.61 -3.82
CA SER A 58 -8.46 -7.45 -4.51
C SER A 58 -8.87 -8.68 -5.30
N VAL A 59 -7.87 -9.50 -5.59
CA VAL A 59 -7.97 -10.69 -6.37
C VAL A 59 -8.03 -11.95 -5.44
N THR A 60 -7.68 -11.87 -4.14
CA THR A 60 -7.63 -13.02 -3.20
C THR A 60 -8.94 -13.30 -2.47
N THR A 61 -9.82 -12.31 -2.24
CA THR A 61 -10.94 -12.44 -1.29
C THR A 61 -12.08 -13.33 -1.81
N PRO A 62 -12.34 -14.51 -1.17
CA PRO A 62 -13.59 -15.24 -1.38
C PRO A 62 -14.74 -14.51 -0.68
N ILE A 63 -15.95 -14.64 -1.22
CA ILE A 63 -17.17 -13.93 -0.81
C ILE A 63 -17.62 -14.20 0.65
N SER A 64 -17.00 -15.13 1.39
CA SER A 64 -17.61 -15.71 2.61
C SER A 64 -16.92 -15.41 3.96
N THR A 65 -15.78 -14.72 4.04
CA THR A 65 -15.02 -14.61 5.31
C THR A 65 -14.58 -13.20 5.70
N MET A 66 -15.41 -12.18 5.46
CA MET A 66 -15.28 -10.94 6.23
C MET A 66 -15.88 -11.18 7.62
N PRO A 67 -15.12 -10.95 8.72
CA PRO A 67 -15.69 -10.98 10.05
C PRO A 67 -16.84 -9.98 10.13
N LEU A 68 -18.03 -10.48 10.49
CA LEU A 68 -19.15 -9.68 10.98
C LEU A 68 -18.72 -9.03 12.29
N ASP A 69 -17.97 -7.93 12.24
CA ASP A 69 -17.90 -6.90 13.29
C ASP A 69 -16.82 -5.88 12.93
N VAL A 70 -17.14 -4.95 12.03
CA VAL A 70 -16.81 -3.51 12.10
C VAL A 70 -17.69 -2.83 11.04
N CYS A 71 -18.44 -1.80 11.43
CA CYS A 71 -19.28 -0.93 10.58
C CYS A 71 -20.65 -1.46 10.14
N ARG A 72 -21.56 -1.67 11.11
CA ARG A 72 -23.00 -1.45 10.87
C ARG A 72 -23.29 0.04 10.71
N SER A 73 -23.14 0.55 9.50
CA SER A 73 -23.88 1.66 8.88
C SER A 73 -23.04 2.18 7.72
N VAL A 74 -23.47 1.88 6.49
CA VAL A 74 -23.17 2.52 5.17
C VAL A 74 -23.16 1.50 4.01
N ASP A 75 -23.12 0.18 4.27
CA ASP A 75 -22.96 -0.84 3.21
C ASP A 75 -24.19 -1.24 2.37
N GLU A 76 -25.32 -0.52 2.43
CA GLU A 76 -26.51 -0.87 1.61
C GLU A 76 -26.74 -0.01 0.36
N LEU A 77 -25.83 0.90 -0.03
CA LEU A 77 -26.11 1.81 -1.14
C LEU A 77 -25.15 1.82 -2.33
N ASN A 78 -24.17 0.91 -2.45
CA ASN A 78 -23.35 0.86 -3.68
C ASN A 78 -22.73 -0.52 -4.02
N VAL A 79 -23.55 -1.57 -4.02
CA VAL A 79 -23.17 -2.83 -4.69
C VAL A 79 -23.85 -2.90 -6.05
N SER A 80 -23.27 -2.21 -7.04
CA SER A 80 -23.45 -2.57 -8.44
C SER A 80 -22.24 -2.15 -9.27
N LEU A 81 -21.78 -3.07 -10.12
CA LEU A 81 -20.74 -2.95 -11.14
C LEU A 81 -19.28 -2.83 -10.64
N HIS A 82 -18.67 -3.94 -10.23
CA HIS A 82 -17.32 -4.33 -10.68
C HIS A 82 -17.24 -5.87 -10.58
N LYS A 83 -17.10 -6.58 -11.71
CA LYS A 83 -16.73 -8.01 -11.72
C LYS A 83 -15.42 -8.16 -10.93
N LYS A 84 -15.48 -8.69 -9.71
CA LYS A 84 -14.29 -9.00 -8.90
C LYS A 84 -13.55 -10.17 -9.57
N GLN A 85 -12.31 -9.94 -9.99
CA GLN A 85 -11.42 -10.96 -10.55
C GLN A 85 -10.83 -11.80 -9.40
N ASP A 86 -10.65 -13.10 -9.62
CA ASP A 86 -10.08 -14.08 -8.68
C ASP A 86 -8.57 -14.28 -8.94
N LEU A 87 -7.74 -14.65 -7.96
CA LEU A 87 -6.25 -14.71 -8.06
C LEU A 87 -5.82 -15.89 -8.89
N SER A 88 -6.70 -16.89 -8.95
CA SER A 88 -6.70 -17.93 -9.96
C SER A 88 -6.67 -17.38 -11.40
N GLN A 89 -7.06 -16.12 -11.63
CA GLN A 89 -7.02 -15.48 -12.94
C GLN A 89 -5.70 -14.79 -13.24
N LEU A 90 -5.01 -14.23 -12.24
CA LEU A 90 -3.73 -13.54 -12.48
C LEU A 90 -2.54 -14.50 -12.52
N PHE A 91 -2.53 -15.56 -11.70
CA PHE A 91 -1.45 -16.55 -11.70
C PHE A 91 -1.98 -17.94 -12.04
N GLU A 92 -1.35 -18.61 -12.99
CA GLU A 92 -1.60 -20.02 -13.31
C GLU A 92 -0.29 -20.81 -13.30
N PRO A 93 -0.16 -21.86 -12.48
CA PRO A 93 -1.09 -22.26 -11.42
C PRO A 93 -1.21 -21.16 -10.34
N SER A 94 -2.17 -21.32 -9.42
CA SER A 94 -2.33 -20.39 -8.30
C SER A 94 -1.04 -20.30 -7.46
N LEU A 95 -0.81 -19.15 -6.83
CA LEU A 95 0.31 -18.98 -5.91
C LEU A 95 0.19 -19.98 -4.74
N PRO A 96 1.32 -20.45 -4.17
CA PRO A 96 1.27 -21.36 -3.02
C PRO A 96 0.51 -20.76 -1.83
N HIS A 97 -0.16 -21.62 -1.06
CA HIS A 97 -1.03 -21.22 0.05
C HIS A 97 -0.35 -20.27 1.04
N TRP A 98 0.90 -20.54 1.45
CA TRP A 98 1.64 -19.68 2.38
C TRP A 98 1.86 -18.24 1.87
N LYS A 99 1.94 -18.04 0.54
CA LYS A 99 2.07 -16.72 -0.08
C LYS A 99 0.69 -16.03 -0.14
N LEU A 100 -0.36 -16.77 -0.47
CA LEU A 100 -1.74 -16.27 -0.41
C LEU A 100 -2.15 -15.84 1.00
N GLU A 101 -1.78 -16.62 2.03
CA GLU A 101 -2.00 -16.27 3.43
C GLU A 101 -1.27 -14.98 3.81
N SER A 102 -0.02 -14.80 3.35
CA SER A 102 0.73 -13.56 3.59
C SER A 102 0.05 -12.36 2.93
N ILE A 103 -0.40 -12.50 1.68
CA ILE A 103 -1.19 -11.48 0.96
C ILE A 103 -2.48 -11.17 1.73
N SER A 104 -3.16 -12.19 2.27
CA SER A 104 -4.42 -12.06 3.01
C SER A 104 -4.22 -11.35 4.36
N ARG A 105 -3.20 -11.72 5.14
CA ARG A 105 -2.92 -11.16 6.47
C ARG A 105 -2.38 -9.74 6.43
N LEU A 106 -1.51 -9.40 5.46
CA LEU A 106 -0.99 -8.05 5.34
C LEU A 106 -2.11 -7.03 5.07
N GLY A 107 -2.08 -5.91 5.78
CA GLY A 107 -3.00 -4.81 5.57
C GLY A 107 -2.57 -3.97 4.37
N PHE A 108 -3.54 -3.40 3.65
CA PHE A 108 -3.28 -2.39 2.63
C PHE A 108 -4.14 -1.16 2.93
N GLY A 109 -3.49 -0.08 3.35
CA GLY A 109 -4.13 1.13 3.82
C GLY A 109 -4.60 2.03 2.68
N LEU A 110 -5.37 3.05 3.04
CA LEU A 110 -5.80 4.09 2.12
C LEU A 110 -5.62 5.46 2.76
N VAL A 111 -4.92 6.33 2.05
CA VAL A 111 -4.75 7.74 2.35
C VAL A 111 -4.84 8.53 1.04
N ASN A 112 -5.75 9.50 1.01
CA ASN A 112 -5.87 10.46 -0.07
C ASN A 112 -5.43 11.85 0.35
N LYS A 113 -5.02 12.63 -0.66
CA LYS A 113 -4.69 14.04 -0.54
C LYS A 113 -5.77 14.85 -1.24
N LEU A 114 -6.21 15.92 -0.59
CA LEU A 114 -7.07 16.96 -1.13
C LEU A 114 -6.25 18.25 -1.23
N PHE A 115 -6.10 18.76 -2.44
CA PHE A 115 -5.42 20.01 -2.75
C PHE A 115 -6.46 21.07 -3.11
N LEU A 116 -6.39 22.22 -2.46
CA LEU A 116 -7.31 23.34 -2.62
C LEU A 116 -6.50 24.55 -3.06
N LEU A 117 -6.77 25.05 -4.27
CA LEU A 117 -6.18 26.29 -4.77
C LEU A 117 -6.96 27.47 -4.16
N VAL A 118 -6.29 28.33 -3.41
CA VAL A 118 -6.89 29.50 -2.79
C VAL A 118 -6.59 30.80 -3.54
N ASP A 119 -7.51 31.75 -3.40
CA ASP A 119 -7.37 33.10 -3.91
C ASP A 119 -6.17 33.82 -3.27
N PRO A 120 -5.36 34.58 -4.04
CA PRO A 120 -4.21 35.31 -3.48
C PRO A 120 -4.57 36.28 -2.35
N SER A 121 -5.79 36.82 -2.33
CA SER A 121 -6.24 37.77 -1.30
C SER A 121 -6.28 37.19 0.12
N VAL A 122 -6.22 35.87 0.27
CA VAL A 122 -6.28 35.17 1.56
C VAL A 122 -5.06 34.31 1.83
N GLU A 123 -3.97 34.50 1.08
CA GLU A 123 -2.71 33.76 1.28
C GLU A 123 -2.21 33.90 2.72
N GLU A 124 -2.30 35.10 3.31
CA GLU A 124 -1.96 35.38 4.71
C GLU A 124 -2.69 34.48 5.72
N ARG A 125 -3.94 34.09 5.43
CA ARG A 125 -4.78 33.28 6.33
C ARG A 125 -4.28 31.83 6.42
N PHE A 126 -3.59 31.35 5.39
CA PHE A 126 -3.17 29.95 5.26
C PHE A 126 -1.65 29.80 5.20
N LYS A 127 -0.90 30.76 5.77
CA LYS A 127 0.57 30.71 5.84
C LYS A 127 1.12 29.63 6.76
N ALA A 128 0.33 29.18 7.72
CA ALA A 128 0.74 28.17 8.70
C ALA A 128 -0.17 26.94 8.61
N CYS A 129 0.33 25.82 9.12
CA CYS A 129 -0.48 24.63 9.36
C CYS A 129 -1.54 24.94 10.42
N ILE A 130 -2.80 24.69 10.07
CA ILE A 130 -3.95 24.81 10.98
C ILE A 130 -4.33 23.40 11.39
N GLU A 131 -4.06 23.05 12.64
CA GLU A 131 -4.41 21.73 13.20
C GLU A 131 -5.87 21.69 13.66
N LEU A 132 -6.56 20.60 13.33
CA LEU A 132 -7.96 20.37 13.63
C LEU A 132 -8.12 19.26 14.66
N ILE A 133 -8.72 19.59 15.80
CA ILE A 133 -9.05 18.61 16.84
C ILE A 133 -10.57 18.37 16.82
N HIS A 134 -10.96 17.22 16.28
CA HIS A 134 -12.36 16.80 16.23
C HIS A 134 -12.79 16.15 17.55
N ARG A 135 -13.94 16.55 18.09
CA ARG A 135 -14.51 15.92 19.29
C ARG A 135 -14.95 14.48 18.98
N ARG A 136 -14.56 13.53 19.83
CA ARG A 136 -15.02 12.13 19.75
C ARG A 136 -16.50 12.03 20.19
N GLY A 137 -17.36 11.42 19.37
CA GLY A 137 -18.75 11.12 19.71
C GLY A 137 -19.74 11.25 18.54
N LYS A 138 -21.02 10.89 18.77
CA LYS A 138 -22.11 11.29 17.85
C LYS A 138 -22.12 12.81 17.75
N ALA A 139 -22.36 13.33 16.54
CA ALA A 139 -22.43 14.78 16.30
C ALA A 139 -23.27 15.43 17.40
N SER A 140 -22.67 16.31 18.19
CA SER A 140 -23.45 17.19 19.05
C SER A 140 -24.41 17.96 18.15
N SER A 141 -25.66 18.14 18.59
CA SER A 141 -26.62 19.04 17.96
C SER A 141 -25.93 20.39 17.69
N GLY A 142 -25.57 20.66 16.44
CA GLY A 142 -24.83 21.86 16.02
C GLY A 142 -23.50 21.64 15.26
N SER A 143 -22.93 20.42 15.23
CA SER A 143 -21.73 20.18 14.40
C SER A 143 -22.12 19.91 12.94
N SER A 144 -21.84 20.87 12.05
CA SER A 144 -22.05 20.73 10.61
C SER A 144 -20.89 20.03 9.89
N VAL A 145 -19.84 19.60 10.59
CA VAL A 145 -18.69 18.93 9.95
C VAL A 145 -19.16 17.60 9.32
N PRO A 146 -19.04 17.44 7.98
CA PRO A 146 -19.38 16.19 7.30
C PRO A 146 -18.58 15.04 7.89
N TRP A 147 -19.20 13.87 8.01
CA TRP A 147 -18.55 12.71 8.64
C TRP A 147 -17.21 12.36 7.97
N TRP A 148 -17.11 12.53 6.66
CA TRP A 148 -15.90 12.25 5.88
C TRP A 148 -14.76 13.25 6.10
N MET A 149 -15.01 14.39 6.75
CA MET A 149 -13.99 15.38 7.13
C MET A 149 -13.53 15.24 8.59
N ARG A 150 -14.17 14.38 9.40
CA ARG A 150 -13.93 14.31 10.87
C ARG A 150 -12.61 13.64 11.27
N LYS A 151 -11.88 13.05 10.32
CA LYS A 151 -10.52 12.51 10.54
C LYS A 151 -9.43 13.35 9.88
N THR A 152 -9.79 14.41 9.17
CA THR A 152 -8.82 15.36 8.63
C THR A 152 -8.21 16.14 9.79
N PHE A 153 -6.89 16.09 9.95
CA PHE A 153 -6.20 16.66 11.10
C PHE A 153 -5.56 18.03 10.83
N SER A 154 -5.44 18.44 9.57
CA SER A 154 -4.87 19.75 9.24
C SER A 154 -5.37 20.32 7.92
N PHE A 155 -5.28 21.65 7.83
CA PHE A 155 -5.16 22.40 6.59
C PHE A 155 -3.79 23.05 6.57
N GLU A 156 -2.93 22.68 5.61
CA GLU A 156 -1.55 23.17 5.57
C GLU A 156 -1.15 23.62 4.16
N PRO A 157 -0.39 24.72 4.01
CA PRO A 157 0.19 25.04 2.72
C PRO A 157 1.23 23.98 2.35
N ILE A 158 1.27 23.54 1.09
CA ILE A 158 2.23 22.49 0.66
C ILE A 158 3.71 22.90 0.78
N TYR A 159 3.98 24.20 0.88
CA TYR A 159 5.25 24.84 1.26
C TYR A 159 4.95 26.30 1.66
N GLU A 160 5.91 26.97 2.29
CA GLU A 160 5.76 28.37 2.73
C GLU A 160 5.44 29.30 1.54
N GLY A 161 4.36 30.09 1.64
CA GLY A 161 3.88 30.96 0.56
C GLY A 161 3.12 30.24 -0.56
N SER A 162 2.76 28.97 -0.37
CA SER A 162 1.93 28.25 -1.33
C SER A 162 0.48 28.74 -1.33
N ARG A 163 -0.08 28.95 -2.52
CA ARG A 163 -1.52 29.15 -2.76
C ARG A 163 -2.32 27.84 -2.82
N VAL A 164 -1.67 26.71 -2.55
CA VAL A 164 -2.29 25.39 -2.49
C VAL A 164 -2.23 24.87 -1.07
N ILE A 165 -3.42 24.62 -0.52
CA ILE A 165 -3.63 24.00 0.77
C ILE A 165 -3.82 22.50 0.56
N LEU A 166 -3.19 21.70 1.41
CA LEU A 166 -3.30 20.26 1.48
C LEU A 166 -4.12 19.84 2.70
N CYS A 167 -4.97 18.85 2.49
CA CYS A 167 -5.63 18.08 3.54
C CYS A 167 -5.40 16.59 3.30
N TRP A 168 -5.22 15.83 4.38
CA TRP A 168 -5.06 14.39 4.33
C TRP A 168 -6.32 13.69 4.84
N LEU A 169 -6.78 12.68 4.11
CA LEU A 169 -7.90 11.84 4.48
C LEU A 169 -7.46 10.38 4.47
N ALA A 170 -7.88 9.60 5.46
CA ALA A 170 -7.50 8.18 5.58
C ALA A 170 -8.72 7.28 5.77
N GLY A 171 -8.62 6.02 5.31
CA GLY A 171 -9.64 5.00 5.54
C GLY A 171 -10.98 5.27 4.82
N SER A 172 -12.09 5.05 5.51
CA SER A 172 -13.45 5.18 4.98
C SER A 172 -13.79 6.60 4.52
N GLU A 173 -13.23 7.60 5.20
CA GLU A 173 -13.36 9.01 4.87
C GLU A 173 -12.70 9.34 3.53
N ALA A 174 -11.52 8.76 3.29
CA ALA A 174 -10.82 8.88 2.01
C ALA A 174 -11.63 8.26 0.87
N LEU A 175 -12.20 7.06 1.08
CA LEU A 175 -13.09 6.39 0.12
C LEU A 175 -14.33 7.21 -0.18
N GLN A 176 -14.98 7.76 0.85
CA GLN A 176 -16.15 8.61 0.65
C GLN A 176 -15.81 9.83 -0.19
N MET A 177 -14.68 10.49 0.06
CA MET A 177 -14.27 11.64 -0.74
C MET A 177 -14.10 11.28 -2.23
N GLU A 178 -13.75 10.04 -2.59
CA GLU A 178 -13.60 9.65 -4.00
C GLU A 178 -14.92 9.62 -4.78
N THR A 179 -16.05 9.41 -4.09
CA THR A 179 -17.40 9.29 -4.68
C THR A 179 -18.09 10.63 -4.88
N LEU A 180 -17.72 11.64 -4.10
CA LEU A 180 -18.33 12.97 -4.14
C LEU A 180 -17.98 13.73 -5.42
N THR A 181 -18.82 14.67 -5.81
CA THR A 181 -18.50 15.71 -6.80
C THR A 181 -17.56 16.77 -6.21
N ASP A 182 -16.93 17.57 -7.07
CA ASP A 182 -16.05 18.65 -6.62
C ASP A 182 -16.82 19.69 -5.77
N GLU A 183 -18.07 19.98 -6.12
CA GLU A 183 -18.93 20.89 -5.36
C GLU A 183 -19.28 20.33 -3.97
N GLU A 184 -19.61 19.05 -3.86
CA GLU A 184 -19.88 18.42 -2.56
C GLU A 184 -18.64 18.40 -1.66
N VAL A 185 -17.46 18.17 -2.23
CA VAL A 185 -16.20 18.25 -1.48
C VAL A 185 -15.95 19.67 -0.99
N LEU A 186 -16.10 20.68 -1.86
CA LEU A 186 -15.89 22.08 -1.49
C LEU A 186 -16.89 22.55 -0.43
N ASN A 187 -18.16 22.16 -0.54
CA ASN A 187 -19.16 22.45 0.47
C ASN A 187 -18.78 21.83 1.82
N GLY A 188 -18.34 20.56 1.83
CA GLY A 188 -17.91 19.92 3.06
C GLY A 188 -16.64 20.52 3.67
N VAL A 189 -15.71 21.01 2.85
CA VAL A 189 -14.55 21.79 3.32
C VAL A 189 -14.99 23.09 3.95
N VAL A 190 -15.89 23.84 3.29
CA VAL A 190 -16.42 25.12 3.80
C VAL A 190 -17.18 24.90 5.11
N GLU A 191 -18.03 23.89 5.21
CA GLU A 191 -18.73 23.52 6.44
C GLU A 191 -17.77 23.15 7.56
N THR A 192 -16.69 22.44 7.23
CA THR A 192 -15.63 22.09 8.18
C THR A 192 -14.95 23.35 8.68
N MET A 193 -14.35 24.14 7.78
CA MET A 193 -13.66 25.39 8.13
C MET A 193 -14.58 26.36 8.87
N ALA A 194 -15.86 26.45 8.49
CA ALA A 194 -16.83 27.28 9.18
C ALA A 194 -17.08 26.82 10.62
N SER A 195 -17.19 25.50 10.84
CA SER A 195 -17.33 24.92 12.19
C SER A 195 -16.14 25.24 13.12
N PHE A 196 -14.96 25.53 12.55
CA PHE A 196 -13.77 25.97 13.28
C PHE A 196 -13.60 27.50 13.31
N GLY A 197 -14.60 28.28 12.90
CA GLY A 197 -14.57 29.75 12.94
C GLY A 197 -13.70 30.41 11.86
N MET A 198 -13.23 29.65 10.87
CA MET A 198 -12.29 30.15 9.85
C MET A 198 -12.93 31.08 8.80
N HIS A 199 -14.27 31.17 8.82
CA HIS A 199 -15.08 32.05 7.97
C HIS A 199 -15.14 33.51 8.48
N HIS A 200 -14.82 33.74 9.76
CA HIS A 200 -14.91 35.07 10.36
C HIS A 200 -13.86 36.05 9.79
N GLY A 201 -14.27 37.32 9.66
CA GLY A 201 -13.42 38.41 9.20
C GLY A 201 -13.10 38.35 7.71
N LEU A 202 -13.92 37.64 6.90
CA LEU A 202 -13.87 37.65 5.44
C LEU A 202 -14.67 38.82 4.81
N GLY A 203 -15.26 39.68 5.64
CA GLY A 203 -15.96 40.90 5.23
C GLY A 203 -16.63 41.61 6.42
N ASP A 204 -17.20 42.78 6.15
CA ASP A 204 -17.97 43.59 7.11
C ASP A 204 -19.43 43.09 7.19
N ILE A 205 -19.59 41.76 7.34
CA ILE A 205 -20.82 41.01 7.00
C ILE A 205 -21.52 40.51 8.28
N ARG A 206 -22.86 40.44 8.25
CA ARG A 206 -23.72 40.28 9.44
C ARG A 206 -24.25 38.86 9.68
N THR A 207 -24.13 37.93 8.72
CA THR A 207 -24.73 36.59 8.83
C THR A 207 -23.76 35.45 8.51
N ASP A 208 -23.92 34.31 9.20
CA ASP A 208 -23.09 33.09 9.07
C ASP A 208 -23.13 32.50 7.65
N ASP A 209 -24.29 32.55 6.98
CA ASP A 209 -24.45 32.02 5.61
C ASP A 209 -23.70 32.85 4.56
N GLU A 210 -23.67 34.18 4.71
CA GLU A 210 -22.91 35.05 3.82
C GLU A 210 -21.40 34.89 4.02
N GLU A 211 -20.94 34.73 5.27
CA GLU A 211 -19.52 34.45 5.57
C GLU A 211 -19.07 33.10 4.98
N LYS A 212 -19.89 32.04 5.09
CA LYS A 212 -19.64 30.75 4.40
C LYS A 212 -19.58 30.91 2.89
N HIS A 213 -20.47 31.71 2.32
CA HIS A 213 -20.47 31.98 0.88
C HIS A 213 -19.19 32.73 0.44
N CYS A 214 -18.69 33.67 1.23
CA CYS A 214 -17.40 34.32 1.00
C CYS A 214 -16.24 33.31 1.09
N LEU A 215 -16.23 32.44 2.10
CA LEU A 215 -15.23 31.38 2.25
C LEU A 215 -15.21 30.44 1.03
N ARG A 216 -16.38 30.04 0.52
CA ARG A 216 -16.49 29.21 -0.69
C ARG A 216 -15.83 29.85 -1.91
N LYS A 217 -15.92 31.18 -2.06
CA LYS A 217 -15.32 31.94 -3.18
C LYS A 217 -13.80 31.99 -3.14
N LEU A 218 -13.19 31.70 -1.98
CA LEU A 218 -11.74 31.66 -1.85
C LEU A 218 -11.14 30.47 -2.60
N PHE A 219 -11.90 29.37 -2.77
CA PHE A 219 -11.42 28.19 -3.48
C PHE A 219 -11.62 28.35 -4.99
N ARG A 220 -10.49 28.42 -5.70
CA ARG A 220 -10.42 28.58 -7.16
C ARG A 220 -10.25 27.27 -7.91
N GLY A 221 -9.85 26.21 -7.21
CA GLY A 221 -9.63 24.90 -7.80
C GLY A 221 -9.47 23.81 -6.76
N ILE A 222 -9.71 22.59 -7.19
CA ILE A 222 -9.64 21.38 -6.37
C ILE A 222 -8.92 20.29 -7.16
N LEU A 223 -8.03 19.56 -6.48
CA LEU A 223 -7.44 18.34 -6.99
C LEU A 223 -7.42 17.31 -5.86
N ARG A 224 -7.81 16.08 -6.14
CA ARG A 224 -7.82 15.01 -5.14
C ARG A 224 -7.29 13.72 -5.72
N SER A 225 -6.52 12.99 -4.91
CA SER A 225 -6.15 11.63 -5.27
C SER A 225 -7.32 10.68 -5.07
N LYS A 226 -7.35 9.59 -5.85
CA LYS A 226 -8.33 8.52 -5.75
C LYS A 226 -7.65 7.15 -5.69
N TRP A 227 -6.80 6.94 -4.69
CA TRP A 227 -5.96 5.73 -4.60
C TRP A 227 -6.77 4.45 -4.40
N GLY A 228 -7.93 4.52 -3.72
CA GLY A 228 -8.76 3.37 -3.39
C GLY A 228 -9.49 2.79 -4.60
N THR A 229 -10.12 3.66 -5.41
CA THR A 229 -10.81 3.26 -6.64
C THR A 229 -9.88 3.10 -7.84
N ASN A 230 -8.62 3.57 -7.75
CA ASN A 230 -7.65 3.41 -8.83
C ASN A 230 -7.43 1.90 -9.14
N PRO A 231 -7.73 1.46 -10.38
CA PRO A 231 -7.66 0.05 -10.76
C PRO A 231 -6.24 -0.50 -10.85
N LEU A 232 -5.19 0.32 -10.74
CA LEU A 232 -3.79 -0.08 -10.78
C LEU A 232 -3.14 -0.16 -9.38
N CYS A 233 -3.82 0.31 -8.34
CA CYS A 233 -3.25 0.37 -6.98
C CYS A 233 -4.18 -0.25 -5.92
N ARG A 234 -5.49 0.05 -5.96
CA ARG A 234 -6.51 -0.41 -4.99
C ARG A 234 -6.17 -0.07 -3.53
N GLY A 235 -5.61 1.11 -3.30
CA GLY A 235 -5.16 1.59 -2.00
C GLY A 235 -3.84 2.37 -2.11
N SER A 236 -3.25 2.69 -0.96
CA SER A 236 -2.06 3.53 -0.86
C SER A 236 -0.79 2.73 -0.60
N TYR A 237 -0.68 2.10 0.57
CA TYR A 237 0.51 1.36 0.99
C TYR A 237 0.22 0.35 2.09
N THR A 238 1.13 -0.60 2.25
CA THR A 238 1.01 -1.74 3.18
C THR A 238 1.02 -1.31 4.64
N TYR A 239 0.41 -2.10 5.53
CA TYR A 239 0.64 -2.02 6.96
C TYR A 239 0.57 -3.41 7.59
N VAL A 240 1.20 -3.59 8.75
CA VAL A 240 1.11 -4.85 9.50
C VAL A 240 -0.22 -4.85 10.26
N ALA A 241 -1.22 -5.57 9.73
CA ALA A 241 -2.53 -5.67 10.34
C ALA A 241 -2.50 -6.54 11.61
N THR A 242 -3.55 -6.45 12.43
CA THR A 242 -3.71 -7.35 13.58
C THR A 242 -3.69 -8.81 13.11
N GLY A 243 -2.80 -9.61 13.69
CA GLY A 243 -2.59 -11.02 13.30
C GLY A 243 -1.54 -11.22 12.18
N ALA A 244 -1.01 -10.15 11.59
CA ALA A 244 0.13 -10.20 10.68
C ALA A 244 1.44 -9.86 11.41
N SER A 245 2.57 -10.12 10.77
CA SER A 245 3.90 -9.79 11.28
C SER A 245 4.88 -9.46 10.14
N GLY A 246 6.10 -9.06 10.50
CA GLY A 246 7.18 -8.91 9.51
C GLY A 246 7.50 -10.21 8.74
N ALA A 247 7.14 -11.39 9.28
CA ALA A 247 7.33 -12.66 8.57
C ALA A 247 6.42 -12.78 7.34
N ASP A 248 5.28 -12.10 7.32
CA ASP A 248 4.41 -12.03 6.14
C ASP A 248 5.05 -11.21 5.01
N ILE A 249 5.81 -10.17 5.36
CA ILE A 249 6.56 -9.36 4.39
C ILE A 249 7.68 -10.20 3.77
N ASP A 250 8.42 -10.94 4.59
CA ASP A 250 9.48 -11.84 4.12
C ASP A 250 8.90 -12.95 3.25
N ALA A 251 7.80 -13.57 3.68
CA ALA A 251 7.10 -14.56 2.88
C ALA A 251 6.59 -13.97 1.54
N LEU A 252 6.04 -12.76 1.53
CA LEU A 252 5.66 -12.12 0.27
C LEU A 252 6.87 -11.92 -0.66
N ALA A 253 8.04 -11.59 -0.11
CA ALA A 253 9.30 -11.41 -0.84
C ALA A 253 9.92 -12.71 -1.39
N GLU A 254 9.61 -13.88 -0.81
CA GLU A 254 10.20 -15.15 -1.22
C GLU A 254 9.91 -15.46 -2.70
N PRO A 255 10.93 -15.80 -3.53
CA PRO A 255 10.71 -16.16 -4.92
C PRO A 255 10.04 -17.52 -5.07
N LEU A 256 9.56 -17.80 -6.29
CA LEU A 256 8.97 -19.08 -6.69
C LEU A 256 9.67 -19.68 -7.91
N PRO A 257 9.74 -21.02 -8.01
CA PRO A 257 9.49 -21.99 -6.93
C PRO A 257 10.46 -21.83 -5.75
N ARG A 258 10.07 -22.29 -4.55
CA ARG A 258 10.99 -22.33 -3.40
C ARG A 258 12.09 -23.36 -3.69
N LYS A 259 13.34 -23.03 -3.35
CA LYS A 259 14.42 -24.02 -3.37
C LYS A 259 14.14 -25.10 -2.31
N PRO A 260 14.43 -26.38 -2.60
CA PRO A 260 14.43 -27.42 -1.58
C PRO A 260 15.37 -27.04 -0.42
N GLN A 261 14.93 -27.26 0.82
CA GLN A 261 15.68 -26.89 2.03
C GLN A 261 17.04 -27.62 2.18
N SER A 262 17.31 -28.66 1.39
CA SER A 262 18.56 -29.45 1.44
C SER A 262 19.83 -28.65 1.11
N TYR A 263 19.71 -27.46 0.50
CA TYR A 263 20.87 -26.62 0.15
C TYR A 263 21.10 -25.39 1.06
N LEU A 264 20.19 -25.08 2.00
CA LEU A 264 20.34 -23.93 2.90
C LEU A 264 21.51 -24.09 3.89
N PHE A 265 21.95 -25.32 4.16
CA PHE A 265 23.12 -25.60 5.01
C PHE A 265 24.47 -25.49 4.29
N LEU A 266 24.49 -25.37 2.95
CA LEU A 266 25.73 -25.30 2.18
C LEU A 266 26.10 -23.88 1.72
N GLN A 267 25.25 -22.88 1.98
CA GLN A 267 25.51 -21.47 1.63
C GLN A 267 25.69 -20.54 2.84
N SER A 268 25.78 -21.09 4.07
CA SER A 268 26.04 -20.32 5.28
C SER A 268 27.53 -20.05 5.53
N ASP A 269 28.34 -19.87 4.48
CA ASP A 269 29.63 -19.22 4.62
C ASP A 269 29.37 -17.71 4.75
N PHE A 270 29.04 -17.34 6.00
CA PHE A 270 28.90 -15.97 6.48
C PHE A 270 30.16 -15.15 6.17
N CYS A 271 30.08 -14.21 5.22
CA CYS A 271 30.89 -13.00 5.29
C CYS A 271 30.15 -12.00 6.18
N VAL A 272 30.53 -11.98 7.46
CA VAL A 272 30.19 -10.89 8.37
C VAL A 272 31.11 -9.72 8.01
N GLU A 273 30.61 -8.72 7.29
CA GLU A 273 31.28 -7.41 7.30
C GLU A 273 30.94 -6.74 8.63
N GLU A 274 31.96 -6.58 9.49
CA GLU A 274 31.86 -5.76 10.68
C GLU A 274 31.64 -4.30 10.29
N LEU A 275 30.50 -3.72 10.67
CA LEU A 275 30.28 -2.28 10.62
C LEU A 275 31.13 -1.59 11.72
N PRO A 276 31.83 -0.49 11.43
CA PRO A 276 32.62 0.22 12.43
C PRO A 276 31.73 0.97 13.43
N PRO A 277 32.22 1.24 14.67
CA PRO A 277 31.41 1.83 15.72
C PRO A 277 31.12 3.31 15.44
N ILE A 278 29.84 3.67 15.40
CA ILE A 278 29.38 5.07 15.29
C ILE A 278 29.53 5.75 16.66
N SER A 279 30.42 6.72 16.73
CA SER A 279 30.56 7.65 17.85
C SER A 279 29.32 8.54 17.97
N ARG A 280 28.76 8.61 19.20
CA ARG A 280 27.67 9.51 19.56
C ARG A 280 28.08 10.99 19.43
N THR A 281 27.30 11.77 18.71
CA THR A 281 27.07 13.19 19.04
C THR A 281 25.59 13.52 18.93
N SER A 282 25.09 14.10 20.01
CA SER A 282 23.72 14.51 20.31
C SER A 282 23.26 15.71 19.48
N SER A 283 21.97 15.74 19.09
CA SER A 283 21.05 16.90 19.22
C SER A 283 19.63 16.55 18.73
N THR A 284 18.72 16.33 19.71
CA THR A 284 17.27 16.69 19.80
C THR A 284 16.40 16.61 18.53
N SER A 285 15.48 15.66 18.30
CA SER A 285 14.27 15.18 19.02
C SER A 285 13.07 16.15 19.04
N ILE A 286 11.99 15.80 18.33
CA ILE A 286 10.62 15.76 18.86
C ILE A 286 9.91 14.53 18.25
N VAL A 287 9.89 13.42 19.01
CA VAL A 287 8.86 12.38 18.91
C VAL A 287 8.34 12.20 20.32
N SER A 288 7.08 12.55 20.53
CA SER A 288 6.42 12.41 21.83
C SER A 288 6.19 10.93 22.14
N THR A 289 6.89 10.47 23.16
CA THR A 289 6.68 9.21 23.88
C THR A 289 5.40 9.25 24.72
N LEU A 290 4.63 8.15 24.70
CA LEU A 290 4.05 7.60 25.92
C LEU A 290 4.32 6.08 25.95
N SER A 291 5.17 5.74 26.91
CA SER A 291 5.58 4.40 27.33
C SER A 291 4.48 3.71 28.13
N LEU A 292 4.46 2.38 28.13
CA LEU A 292 4.68 1.60 29.36
C LEU A 292 4.93 0.14 28.98
N GLY A 293 6.12 -0.33 29.35
CA GLY A 293 6.56 -1.69 29.12
C GLY A 293 5.99 -2.69 30.11
N SER A 294 6.19 -3.96 29.79
CA SER A 294 6.39 -5.01 30.78
C SER A 294 7.38 -6.00 30.20
N SER A 295 8.50 -6.14 30.90
CA SER A 295 9.51 -7.18 30.70
C SER A 295 8.93 -8.50 31.18
N SER A 296 9.05 -9.55 30.37
CA SER A 296 8.90 -10.93 30.84
C SER A 296 10.01 -11.78 30.25
N TYR A 297 10.77 -12.37 31.16
CA TYR A 297 11.90 -13.27 30.96
C TYR A 297 11.55 -14.49 30.09
N ALA A 298 12.51 -14.91 29.27
CA ALA A 298 12.50 -16.20 28.60
C ALA A 298 12.69 -17.33 29.64
N SER A 299 11.80 -18.32 29.62
CA SER A 299 11.98 -19.59 30.30
C SER A 299 12.14 -20.70 29.27
N SER A 300 13.32 -21.31 29.27
CA SER A 300 13.65 -22.55 28.58
C SER A 300 12.95 -23.73 29.25
N SER A 301 12.16 -24.49 28.51
CA SER A 301 11.85 -25.88 28.86
C SER A 301 11.69 -26.69 27.59
N SER A 302 12.63 -27.61 27.39
CA SER A 302 12.65 -28.67 26.41
C SER A 302 11.50 -29.64 26.63
N SER A 303 10.85 -30.08 25.56
CA SER A 303 10.14 -31.35 25.54
C SER A 303 10.19 -31.90 24.11
N GLU A 304 11.00 -32.93 23.94
CA GLU A 304 11.04 -33.83 22.79
C GLU A 304 9.69 -34.54 22.70
N GLN A 305 9.10 -34.59 21.50
CA GLN A 305 8.04 -35.54 21.20
C GLN A 305 8.14 -35.97 19.74
N GLU A 306 8.52 -37.23 19.58
CA GLU A 306 8.57 -38.02 18.36
C GLU A 306 7.17 -38.16 17.75
N VAL A 307 7.07 -38.07 16.42
CA VAL A 307 5.94 -38.58 15.66
C VAL A 307 6.51 -39.31 14.45
N GLU A 308 6.41 -40.65 14.50
CA GLU A 308 6.70 -41.56 13.39
C GLU A 308 5.60 -41.53 12.32
N ASP A 309 6.11 -41.51 11.09
CA ASP A 309 5.60 -41.79 9.76
C ASP A 309 4.22 -42.44 9.53
N LEU A 310 3.59 -41.98 8.43
CA LEU A 310 2.89 -42.82 7.45
C LEU A 310 2.95 -42.16 6.05
N GLU A 311 3.86 -42.73 5.26
CA GLU A 311 4.02 -42.74 3.79
C GLU A 311 2.69 -42.87 3.02
N ALA A 312 2.50 -42.60 1.73
CA ALA A 312 3.21 -41.99 0.61
C ALA A 312 2.18 -41.96 -0.55
N PHE A 313 2.19 -40.94 -1.39
CA PHE A 313 1.66 -41.06 -2.76
C PHE A 313 2.48 -40.19 -3.72
N GLY A 314 3.24 -40.87 -4.57
CA GLY A 314 3.57 -40.42 -5.93
C GLY A 314 4.85 -39.60 -6.08
N ASP A 315 5.99 -40.29 -6.04
CA ASP A 315 7.25 -39.80 -6.62
C ASP A 315 7.13 -39.81 -8.16
N ALA A 316 7.19 -38.63 -8.76
CA ALA A 316 7.34 -38.41 -10.19
C ALA A 316 8.06 -37.07 -10.42
N ASP A 317 9.33 -37.16 -10.85
CA ASP A 317 10.22 -36.06 -11.29
C ASP A 317 10.42 -34.88 -10.32
N SER A 318 11.40 -35.03 -9.43
CA SER A 318 12.07 -33.90 -8.77
C SER A 318 13.20 -33.32 -9.63
N GLU A 319 12.91 -33.01 -10.90
CA GLU A 319 13.72 -32.05 -11.65
C GLU A 319 13.58 -30.68 -10.94
N GLU A 320 14.68 -30.17 -10.36
CA GLU A 320 14.70 -28.85 -9.70
C GLU A 320 14.20 -27.78 -10.68
N ARG A 321 12.95 -27.34 -10.52
CA ARG A 321 12.38 -26.32 -11.41
C ARG A 321 13.14 -25.00 -11.20
N PRO A 322 13.55 -24.34 -12.29
CA PRO A 322 14.35 -23.12 -12.19
C PRO A 322 13.55 -21.99 -11.52
N LEU A 323 14.27 -21.02 -10.96
CA LEU A 323 13.69 -19.77 -10.44
C LEU A 323 12.81 -19.13 -11.52
N GLN A 324 11.59 -18.67 -11.20
CA GLN A 324 10.65 -18.15 -12.19
C GLN A 324 10.02 -16.82 -11.78
N LEU A 325 9.44 -16.75 -10.59
CA LEU A 325 8.76 -15.53 -10.11
C LEU A 325 9.53 -14.93 -8.94
N LEU A 326 9.77 -13.63 -9.01
CA LEU A 326 10.39 -12.84 -7.95
C LEU A 326 9.40 -11.73 -7.55
N PHE A 327 9.49 -11.24 -6.31
CA PHE A 327 8.54 -10.25 -5.79
C PHE A 327 9.29 -9.04 -5.23
N ALA A 328 9.05 -7.87 -5.81
CA ALA A 328 9.61 -6.60 -5.38
C ALA A 328 8.49 -5.56 -5.19
N GLY A 329 8.84 -4.41 -4.63
CA GLY A 329 7.90 -3.36 -4.25
C GLY A 329 7.85 -3.14 -2.75
N GLU A 330 7.17 -2.07 -2.34
CA GLU A 330 7.17 -1.62 -0.94
C GLU A 330 6.73 -2.72 0.04
N ALA A 331 5.78 -3.56 -0.36
CA ALA A 331 5.22 -4.63 0.45
C ALA A 331 6.18 -5.81 0.69
N THR A 332 7.37 -5.81 0.09
CA THR A 332 8.33 -6.93 0.18
C THR A 332 9.63 -6.56 0.90
N HIS A 333 9.70 -5.39 1.55
CA HIS A 333 10.89 -4.94 2.28
C HIS A 333 10.62 -4.76 3.78
N ARG A 334 10.95 -5.76 4.61
CA ARG A 334 10.58 -5.83 6.03
C ARG A 334 10.88 -4.57 6.86
N GLN A 335 12.03 -3.93 6.66
CA GLN A 335 12.44 -2.78 7.46
C GLN A 335 11.89 -1.44 6.96
N LEU A 336 11.53 -1.35 5.67
CA LEU A 336 11.23 -0.08 4.98
C LEU A 336 9.97 -0.19 4.11
N TYR A 337 9.06 -1.08 4.47
CA TYR A 337 7.75 -1.19 3.83
C TYR A 337 7.02 0.16 3.91
N THR A 338 6.08 0.41 3.00
CA THR A 338 5.38 1.69 2.75
C THR A 338 6.17 2.79 2.05
N THR A 339 7.48 2.62 1.86
CA THR A 339 8.35 3.70 1.37
C THR A 339 8.84 3.48 -0.05
N THR A 340 9.13 4.57 -0.75
CA THR A 340 9.82 4.53 -2.05
C THR A 340 11.22 3.90 -1.94
N HIS A 341 11.93 4.12 -0.82
CA HIS A 341 13.22 3.50 -0.56
C HIS A 341 13.13 1.98 -0.45
N GLY A 342 12.13 1.46 0.28
CA GLY A 342 11.89 0.01 0.36
C GLY A 342 11.50 -0.59 -0.99
N ALA A 343 10.71 0.12 -1.79
CA ALA A 343 10.38 -0.30 -3.16
C ALA A 343 11.63 -0.34 -4.06
N PHE A 344 12.50 0.67 -3.98
CA PHE A 344 13.77 0.69 -4.72
C PHE A 344 14.69 -0.45 -4.29
N LEU A 345 14.93 -0.60 -2.99
CA LEU A 345 15.85 -1.61 -2.45
C LEU A 345 15.36 -3.04 -2.68
N SER A 346 14.06 -3.29 -2.63
CA SER A 346 13.51 -4.60 -3.03
C SER A 346 13.70 -4.88 -4.52
N GLY A 347 13.64 -3.87 -5.39
CA GLY A 347 13.98 -3.99 -6.80
C GLY A 347 15.45 -4.37 -7.02
N VAL A 348 16.38 -3.68 -6.34
CA VAL A 348 17.82 -4.00 -6.34
C VAL A 348 18.05 -5.44 -5.86
N ARG A 349 17.40 -5.84 -4.75
CA ARG A 349 17.50 -7.19 -4.19
C ARG A 349 17.13 -8.28 -5.18
N GLU A 350 16.02 -8.12 -5.92
CA GLU A 350 15.60 -9.14 -6.91
C GLU A 350 16.47 -9.11 -8.17
N ALA A 351 16.99 -7.94 -8.58
CA ALA A 351 17.98 -7.86 -9.67
C ALA A 351 19.28 -8.60 -9.31
N ASP A 352 19.82 -8.37 -8.11
CA ASP A 352 21.02 -9.06 -7.61
C ASP A 352 20.80 -10.56 -7.42
N ARG A 353 19.56 -10.99 -7.14
CA ARG A 353 19.20 -12.41 -7.09
C ARG A 353 19.35 -13.05 -8.47
N LEU A 354 18.89 -12.40 -9.53
CA LEU A 354 19.02 -12.89 -10.91
C LEU A 354 20.48 -12.91 -11.37
N LEU A 355 21.25 -11.86 -11.07
CA LEU A 355 22.67 -11.80 -11.42
C LEU A 355 23.45 -12.96 -10.77
N ARG A 356 23.21 -13.22 -9.48
CA ARG A 356 23.78 -14.38 -8.77
C ARG A 356 23.29 -15.72 -9.32
N HIS A 357 22.01 -15.82 -9.71
CA HIS A 357 21.46 -17.04 -10.31
C HIS A 357 22.20 -17.43 -11.59
N HIS A 358 22.51 -16.44 -12.43
CA HIS A 358 23.25 -16.61 -13.69
C HIS A 358 24.77 -16.53 -13.55
N LYS A 359 25.30 -16.49 -12.30
CA LYS A 359 26.74 -16.38 -12.00
C LYS A 359 27.40 -15.14 -12.63
N PHE A 360 26.65 -14.08 -12.88
CA PHE A 360 27.22 -12.78 -13.19
C PHE A 360 27.69 -12.17 -11.86
N CYS A 361 28.99 -12.28 -11.58
CA CYS A 361 29.63 -11.45 -10.57
C CYS A 361 29.72 -10.02 -11.13
N VAL A 362 29.10 -9.06 -10.45
CA VAL A 362 29.25 -7.62 -10.74
C VAL A 362 30.47 -7.08 -10.01
#